data_AF-A0A6B2LH86-F1
#
_entry.id   AF-A0A6B2LH86-F1
#
_cell.length_a   1.000
_cell.length_b   1.000
_cell.length_c   1.000
_cell.angle_alpha   90.00
_cell.angle_beta   90.00
_cell.angle_gamma   90.00
#
_symmetry.space_group_name_H-M   'P 1'
#
loop_
_entity.id
_entity.type
_entity.pdbx_description
1 polymer ?
#
loop_
_entity_poly.entity_id
_entity_poly.type
_entity_poly.pdbx_seq_one_letter_code
_entity_poly.pdbx_strand_id
1 'polypeptide(L)'
;MRNRIYPQFEYLTNVIIFPQKTERSVPDQIGGGDLDGDRFTIFWDDELLTSDMQSPIPEKYGQYTEDKDTSISPFLEPDYEDKEFNQQHQEEMIDAFVKYPNHILGIYSNNRKAWADYKGVGSEEALYWGRLSAKAVDGAKTGWKEEKWDANYKVKHWPNFMNRASQISYKSNKILGKLYDLYEEMEKSVKGNWLTETKHVDPDLSLNLTEED
;
A
#
# COMPACT_ATOMS: atom_id res chain seq x y z
N MET A 1 21.79 -6.64 8.27
CA MET A 1 21.43 -5.69 9.34
C MET A 1 22.17 -6.13 10.61
N ARG A 2 23.03 -5.32 11.24
CA ARG A 2 23.75 -5.78 12.45
C ARG A 2 22.83 -5.58 13.66
N ASN A 3 22.10 -6.63 14.05
CA ASN A 3 21.33 -6.63 15.30
C ASN A 3 22.30 -6.37 16.46
N ARG A 4 22.22 -5.16 17.04
CA ARG A 4 22.98 -4.81 18.24
C ARG A 4 22.08 -5.00 19.44
N ILE A 5 22.53 -5.83 20.37
CA ILE A 5 21.87 -6.00 21.66
C ILE A 5 22.29 -4.85 22.55
N TYR A 6 21.30 -4.15 23.13
CA TYR A 6 21.49 -3.05 24.06
C TYR A 6 20.91 -3.47 25.41
N PRO A 7 21.76 -3.79 26.41
CA PRO A 7 21.31 -4.35 27.69
C PRO A 7 20.25 -3.49 28.40
N GLN A 8 20.34 -2.17 28.25
CA GLN A 8 19.39 -1.23 28.82
C GLN A 8 17.97 -1.34 28.26
N PHE A 9 17.76 -2.10 27.19
CA PHE A 9 16.45 -2.31 26.56
C PHE A 9 15.99 -3.78 26.61
N GLU A 10 16.68 -4.66 27.35
CA GLU A 10 16.32 -6.08 27.45
C GLU A 10 14.92 -6.33 28.05
N TYR A 11 14.40 -5.37 28.82
CA TYR A 11 13.06 -5.44 29.38
C TYR A 11 11.94 -5.23 28.33
N LEU A 12 12.28 -4.78 27.12
CA LEU A 12 11.34 -4.56 26.03
C LEU A 12 11.26 -5.80 25.15
N THR A 13 10.09 -6.44 25.12
CA THR A 13 9.82 -7.65 24.32
C THR A 13 8.82 -7.35 23.21
N ASN A 14 8.97 -8.02 22.06
CA ASN A 14 8.06 -7.91 20.91
C ASN A 14 7.89 -6.47 20.36
N VAL A 15 8.93 -5.66 20.46
CA VAL A 15 8.97 -4.30 19.91
C VAL A 15 10.25 -4.08 19.11
N ILE A 16 10.21 -3.10 18.21
CA ILE A 16 11.37 -2.61 17.48
C ILE A 16 11.77 -1.27 18.10
N ILE A 17 13.06 -1.07 18.29
CA ILE A 17 13.61 0.18 18.82
C ILE A 17 14.36 0.88 17.71
N PHE A 18 13.89 2.07 17.34
CA PHE A 18 14.55 2.92 16.34
C PHE A 18 15.46 3.95 17.02
N PRO A 19 16.58 4.33 16.38
CA PRO A 19 17.41 5.42 16.87
C PRO A 19 16.65 6.75 16.82
N GLN A 20 16.72 7.51 17.91
CA GLN A 20 16.06 8.82 18.02
C GLN A 20 16.89 9.96 17.41
N LYS A 21 18.23 9.83 17.42
CA LYS A 21 19.15 10.89 16.97
C LYS A 21 19.54 10.69 15.50
N THR A 22 18.62 10.97 14.61
CA THR A 22 18.81 10.96 13.16
C THR A 22 18.28 12.27 12.56
N GLU A 23 18.75 12.66 11.37
CA GLU A 23 18.22 13.86 10.68
C GLU A 23 16.74 13.71 10.33
N ARG A 24 16.33 12.49 9.95
CA ARG A 24 14.95 12.08 9.66
C ARG A 24 14.65 10.80 10.44
N SER A 25 13.48 10.69 11.07
CA SER A 25 13.14 9.49 11.85
C SER A 25 13.12 8.24 10.95
N VAL A 26 13.49 7.08 11.49
CA VAL A 26 13.49 5.83 10.69
C VAL A 26 12.08 5.45 10.22
N PRO A 27 11.02 5.54 11.04
CA PRO A 27 9.64 5.36 10.56
C PRO A 27 9.28 6.24 9.36
N ASP A 28 9.63 7.52 9.41
CA ASP A 28 9.32 8.48 8.34
C ASP A 28 10.08 8.16 7.04
N GLN A 29 11.31 7.63 7.13
CA GLN A 29 12.03 7.12 5.97
C GLN A 29 11.34 5.89 5.34
N ILE A 30 10.56 5.13 6.11
CA ILE A 30 9.83 3.94 5.67
C ILE A 30 8.42 4.34 5.27
N GLY A 31 8.29 4.95 4.09
CA GLY A 31 6.99 5.28 3.52
C GLY A 31 6.24 6.43 4.21
N GLY A 32 6.92 7.25 5.00
CA GLY A 32 6.31 8.37 5.72
C GLY A 32 5.59 7.98 7.00
N GLY A 33 5.92 6.82 7.58
CA GLY A 33 5.27 6.31 8.79
C GLY A 33 5.70 7.01 10.08
N ASP A 34 5.05 6.63 11.18
CA ASP A 34 5.34 7.10 12.53
C ASP A 34 5.25 5.97 13.58
N LEU A 35 4.95 6.30 14.83
CA LEU A 35 4.87 5.35 15.95
C LEU A 35 3.50 5.37 16.64
N ASP A 36 2.44 5.82 15.96
CA ASP A 36 1.07 5.89 16.49
C ASP A 36 0.29 4.55 16.36
N GLY A 37 0.89 3.56 15.68
CA GLY A 37 0.27 2.26 15.42
C GLY A 37 0.85 1.49 14.22
N ASP A 38 1.78 2.10 13.49
CA ASP A 38 2.43 1.50 12.33
C ASP A 38 3.10 0.15 12.63
N ARG A 39 3.02 -0.74 11.64
CA ARG A 39 3.63 -2.07 11.68
C ARG A 39 4.78 -2.15 10.68
N PHE A 40 5.93 -2.57 11.17
CA PHE A 40 7.13 -2.74 10.35
C PHE A 40 7.33 -4.22 10.02
N THR A 41 7.62 -4.51 8.75
CA THR A 41 8.05 -5.84 8.34
C THR A 41 9.57 -5.91 8.45
N ILE A 42 10.08 -6.84 9.25
CA ILE A 42 11.51 -7.04 9.43
C ILE A 42 11.94 -8.28 8.65
N PHE A 43 12.96 -8.11 7.82
CA PHE A 43 13.65 -9.23 7.18
C PHE A 43 15.05 -9.33 7.80
N TRP A 44 15.33 -10.47 8.43
CA TRP A 44 16.65 -10.79 9.01
C TRP A 44 17.31 -11.99 8.32
N ASP A 45 16.66 -12.57 7.30
CA ASP A 45 17.22 -13.64 6.50
C ASP A 45 18.30 -13.09 5.57
N ASP A 46 19.52 -13.61 5.70
CA ASP A 46 20.67 -13.17 4.90
C ASP A 46 20.51 -13.47 3.41
N GLU A 47 19.70 -14.46 3.02
CA GLU A 47 19.38 -14.72 1.61
C GLU A 47 18.52 -13.62 0.99
N LEU A 48 17.70 -12.95 1.81
CA LEU A 48 16.90 -11.80 1.38
C LEU A 48 17.69 -10.50 1.44
N LEU A 49 18.75 -10.41 2.24
CA LEU A 49 19.58 -9.22 2.42
C LEU A 49 20.76 -9.21 1.43
N THR A 50 20.51 -8.79 0.19
CA THR A 50 21.56 -8.67 -0.82
C THR A 50 22.51 -7.50 -0.52
N SER A 51 23.79 -7.63 -0.89
CA SER A 51 24.82 -6.58 -0.69
C SER A 51 24.53 -5.28 -1.42
N ASP A 52 23.66 -5.33 -2.44
CA ASP A 52 23.32 -4.21 -3.33
C ASP A 52 21.95 -3.58 -2.99
N MET A 53 21.50 -3.72 -1.73
CA MET A 53 20.31 -3.04 -1.19
C MET A 53 20.53 -1.52 -1.10
N GLN A 54 20.69 -0.86 -2.24
CA GLN A 54 20.63 0.59 -2.36
C GLN A 54 19.22 0.97 -2.79
N SER A 55 18.69 2.05 -2.21
CA SER A 55 17.43 2.61 -2.67
C SER A 55 17.56 2.95 -4.17
N PRO A 56 16.69 2.39 -5.04
CA PRO A 56 16.67 2.78 -6.45
C PRO A 56 16.15 4.21 -6.65
N ILE A 57 15.64 4.83 -5.58
CA ILE A 57 15.16 6.20 -5.53
C ILE A 57 16.23 7.05 -4.83
N PRO A 58 16.83 8.03 -5.51
CA PRO A 58 17.78 8.93 -4.86
C PRO A 58 17.10 9.69 -3.71
N GLU A 59 17.85 9.91 -2.63
CA GLU A 59 17.35 10.49 -1.37
C GLU A 59 16.60 11.82 -1.55
N LYS A 60 17.08 12.67 -2.46
CA LYS A 60 16.42 13.93 -2.85
C LYS A 60 15.00 13.77 -3.42
N TYR A 61 14.64 12.59 -3.93
CA TYR A 61 13.31 12.28 -4.45
C TYR A 61 12.41 11.59 -3.40
N GLY A 62 13.01 11.01 -2.35
CA GLY A 62 12.30 10.48 -1.18
C GLY A 62 11.96 11.54 -0.14
N GLN A 63 12.49 12.76 -0.31
CA GLN A 63 11.97 13.96 0.34
C GLN A 63 10.66 14.36 -0.37
N TYR A 64 9.57 13.78 0.10
CA TYR A 64 8.23 14.32 -0.14
C TYR A 64 8.13 15.57 0.74
N THR A 65 8.81 16.65 0.35
CA THR A 65 8.69 17.93 1.03
C THR A 65 7.28 18.42 0.78
N GLU A 66 6.41 18.16 1.72
CA GLU A 66 5.11 18.78 1.76
C GLU A 66 5.31 20.25 2.10
N ASP A 67 4.76 21.12 1.26
CA ASP A 67 4.06 22.28 1.77
C ASP A 67 2.86 21.74 2.57
N LYS A 68 3.10 21.21 3.78
CA LYS A 68 2.03 20.97 4.75
C LYS A 68 1.49 22.35 5.01
N ASP A 69 0.32 22.65 4.48
CA ASP A 69 -0.45 23.79 4.97
C ASP A 69 -0.81 23.45 6.41
N THR A 70 0.07 23.85 7.33
CA THR A 70 -0.12 23.69 8.78
C THR A 70 -1.07 24.73 9.33
N SER A 71 -1.89 25.39 8.49
CA SER A 71 -3.05 26.11 8.99
C SER A 71 -4.03 25.08 9.57
N ILE A 72 -3.74 24.71 10.81
CA ILE A 72 -4.70 24.08 11.69
C ILE A 72 -5.82 25.11 11.80
N SER A 73 -6.96 24.83 11.17
CA SER A 73 -8.18 25.57 11.49
C SER A 73 -8.32 25.50 13.02
N PRO A 74 -8.47 26.66 13.71
CA PRO A 74 -8.54 26.66 15.17
C PRO A 74 -9.52 25.59 15.63
N PHE A 75 -9.14 24.78 16.61
CA PHE A 75 -10.10 23.90 17.27
C PHE A 75 -11.16 24.79 17.91
N LEU A 76 -12.31 24.92 17.25
CA LEU A 76 -13.48 25.61 17.78
C LEU A 76 -14.19 24.60 18.67
N GLU A 77 -14.27 24.88 19.97
CA GLU A 77 -15.11 24.09 20.86
C GLU A 77 -16.56 24.13 20.32
N PRO A 78 -17.25 22.99 20.23
CA PRO A 78 -18.62 22.98 19.76
C PRO A 78 -19.52 23.81 20.69
N ASP A 79 -20.10 24.90 20.18
CA ASP A 79 -21.15 25.61 20.88
C ASP A 79 -22.50 24.97 20.55
N TYR A 80 -22.96 24.07 21.42
CA TYR A 80 -24.22 23.34 21.23
C TYR A 80 -25.48 24.22 21.38
N GLU A 81 -25.36 25.45 21.88
CA GLU A 81 -26.47 26.39 22.01
C GLU A 81 -26.57 27.34 20.80
N ASP A 82 -25.46 27.57 20.11
CA ASP A 82 -25.41 28.34 18.86
C ASP A 82 -25.92 27.51 17.67
N LYS A 83 -27.17 27.74 17.29
CA LYS A 83 -27.81 27.06 16.15
C LYS A 83 -27.14 27.35 14.81
N GLU A 84 -26.58 28.55 14.63
CA GLU A 84 -25.93 28.95 13.38
C GLU A 84 -24.58 28.23 13.23
N PHE A 85 -23.78 28.21 14.30
CA PHE A 85 -22.55 27.42 14.37
C PHE A 85 -22.82 25.93 14.09
N ASN A 86 -23.82 25.34 14.74
CA ASN A 86 -24.14 23.93 14.56
C ASN A 86 -24.62 23.61 13.14
N GLN A 87 -25.39 24.51 12.51
CA GLN A 87 -25.80 24.33 11.11
C GLN A 87 -24.59 24.37 10.17
N GLN A 88 -23.71 25.37 10.31
CA GLN A 88 -22.50 25.48 9.50
C GLN A 88 -21.60 24.24 9.67
N HIS A 89 -21.39 23.78 10.91
CA HIS A 89 -20.57 22.61 11.18
C HIS A 89 -21.15 21.33 10.55
N GLN A 90 -22.48 21.16 10.56
CA GLN A 90 -23.14 20.04 9.89
C GLN A 90 -22.95 20.10 8.37
N GLU A 91 -23.06 21.28 7.76
CA GLU A 91 -22.82 21.48 6.33
C GLU A 91 -21.37 21.13 5.96
N GLU A 92 -20.39 21.55 6.77
CA GLU A 92 -18.96 21.22 6.59
C GLU A 92 -18.69 19.71 6.72
N MET A 93 -19.31 19.03 7.70
CA MET A 93 -19.19 17.58 7.84
C MET A 93 -19.78 16.83 6.65
N ILE A 94 -20.96 17.24 6.17
CA ILE A 94 -21.60 16.66 4.99
C ILE A 94 -20.72 16.89 3.76
N ASP A 95 -20.20 18.11 3.59
CA ASP A 95 -19.33 18.47 2.48
C ASP A 95 -18.04 17.63 2.48
N ALA A 96 -17.41 17.46 3.65
CA ALA A 96 -16.25 16.60 3.82
C ALA A 96 -16.57 15.14 3.48
N PHE A 97 -17.68 14.61 3.99
CA PHE A 97 -18.08 13.22 3.71
C PHE A 97 -18.36 12.97 2.22
N VAL A 98 -19.05 13.90 1.56
CA VAL A 98 -19.41 13.78 0.13
C VAL A 98 -18.19 13.98 -0.77
N LYS A 99 -17.32 14.93 -0.45
CA LYS A 99 -16.17 15.28 -1.30
C LYS A 99 -14.96 14.37 -1.08
N TYR A 100 -14.91 13.58 0.00
CA TYR A 100 -13.76 12.75 0.29
C TYR A 100 -13.56 11.66 -0.79
N PRO A 101 -12.45 11.70 -1.56
CA PRO A 101 -12.28 10.83 -2.73
C PRO A 101 -11.73 9.45 -2.32
N ASN A 102 -12.57 8.62 -1.71
CA ASN A 102 -12.20 7.27 -1.20
C ASN A 102 -11.48 6.37 -2.23
N HIS A 103 -11.71 6.56 -3.53
CA HIS A 103 -11.23 5.68 -4.59
C HIS A 103 -9.88 6.10 -5.20
N ILE A 104 -9.39 7.30 -4.91
CA ILE A 104 -8.28 7.91 -5.64
C ILE A 104 -6.93 7.24 -5.34
N LEU A 105 -6.74 6.77 -4.11
CA LEU A 105 -5.54 6.05 -3.67
C LEU A 105 -5.30 4.79 -4.52
N GLY A 106 -6.37 4.04 -4.81
CA GLY A 106 -6.30 2.86 -5.67
C GLY A 106 -5.89 3.22 -7.09
N ILE A 107 -6.32 4.37 -7.61
CA ILE A 107 -5.92 4.87 -8.93
C ILE A 107 -4.44 5.22 -8.93
N TYR A 108 -3.98 6.01 -7.96
CA TYR A 108 -2.58 6.47 -7.89
C TYR A 108 -1.61 5.29 -7.69
N SER A 109 -1.94 4.38 -6.77
CA SER A 109 -1.14 3.17 -6.51
C SER A 109 -1.03 2.27 -7.74
N ASN A 110 -2.13 2.07 -8.48
CA ASN A 110 -2.12 1.27 -9.70
C ASN A 110 -1.31 1.92 -10.82
N ASN A 111 -1.41 3.25 -10.99
CA ASN A 111 -0.61 3.95 -12.00
C ASN A 111 0.88 3.88 -11.66
N ARG A 112 1.25 4.12 -10.39
CA ARG A 112 2.62 3.97 -9.90
C ARG A 112 3.17 2.57 -10.18
N LYS A 113 2.38 1.53 -9.88
CA LYS A 113 2.78 0.13 -10.08
C LYS A 113 3.06 -0.17 -11.56
N ALA A 114 2.19 0.27 -12.47
CA ALA A 114 2.38 0.07 -13.89
C ALA A 114 3.60 0.84 -14.44
N TRP A 115 3.81 2.10 -14.03
CA TRP A 115 5.00 2.86 -14.41
C TRP A 115 6.30 2.29 -13.84
N ALA A 116 6.29 1.84 -12.58
CA ALA A 116 7.44 1.20 -11.97
C ALA A 116 7.82 -0.09 -12.71
N ASP A 117 6.82 -0.85 -13.17
CA ASP A 117 7.05 -2.03 -13.99
C ASP A 117 7.55 -1.67 -15.40
N TYR A 118 7.01 -0.63 -16.02
CA TYR A 118 7.37 -0.26 -17.39
C TYR A 118 8.71 0.47 -17.52
N LYS A 119 8.93 1.52 -16.71
CA LYS A 119 10.12 2.41 -16.78
C LYS A 119 11.07 2.30 -15.58
N GLY A 120 10.64 1.64 -14.50
CA GLY A 120 11.42 1.49 -13.28
C GLY A 120 10.88 2.31 -12.11
N VAL A 121 11.12 1.85 -10.89
CA VAL A 121 10.54 2.45 -9.66
C VAL A 121 11.03 3.87 -9.38
N GLY A 122 12.22 4.22 -9.85
CA GLY A 122 12.80 5.56 -9.76
C GLY A 122 12.52 6.46 -10.98
N SER A 123 11.66 6.04 -11.91
CA SER A 123 11.31 6.88 -13.06
C SER A 123 10.51 8.11 -12.61
N GLU A 124 10.59 9.20 -13.37
CA GLU A 124 9.84 10.42 -13.08
C GLU A 124 8.34 10.16 -12.95
N GLU A 125 7.79 9.29 -13.81
CA GLU A 125 6.37 8.93 -13.77
C GLU A 125 6.00 8.12 -12.52
N ALA A 126 6.83 7.14 -12.14
CA ALA A 126 6.59 6.36 -10.94
C ALA A 126 6.69 7.23 -9.68
N LEU A 127 7.64 8.17 -9.65
CA LEU A 127 7.80 9.13 -8.56
C LEU A 127 6.64 10.14 -8.50
N TYR A 128 6.15 10.61 -9.65
CA TYR A 128 4.99 11.50 -9.74
C TYR A 128 3.75 10.89 -9.07
N TRP A 129 3.38 9.67 -9.45
CA TRP A 129 2.25 8.97 -8.82
C TRP A 129 2.52 8.59 -7.37
N GLY A 130 3.79 8.35 -7.00
CA GLY A 130 4.20 8.17 -5.60
C GLY A 130 3.92 9.39 -4.73
N ARG A 131 4.23 10.59 -5.23
CA ARG A 131 3.94 11.87 -4.53
C ARG A 131 2.45 12.08 -4.33
N LEU A 132 1.64 11.85 -5.37
CA LEU A 132 0.19 11.95 -5.27
C LEU A 132 -0.40 10.91 -4.31
N SER A 133 0.14 9.68 -4.30
CA SER A 133 -0.27 8.65 -3.35
C SER A 133 0.00 9.07 -1.91
N ALA A 134 1.19 9.63 -1.62
CA ALA A 134 1.54 10.11 -0.29
C ALA A 134 0.58 11.21 0.20
N LYS A 135 0.33 12.25 -0.63
CA LYS A 135 -0.66 13.29 -0.31
C LYS A 135 -2.06 12.74 -0.04
N ALA A 136 -2.51 11.78 -0.85
CA ALA A 136 -3.84 11.22 -0.73
C ALA A 136 -4.04 10.35 0.52
N VAL A 137 -2.97 9.75 1.06
CA VAL A 137 -3.04 8.96 2.31
C VAL A 137 -3.43 9.87 3.47
N ASP A 138 -2.81 11.04 3.55
CA ASP A 138 -3.08 12.03 4.60
C ASP A 138 -4.25 12.96 4.26
N GLY A 139 -4.86 12.80 3.09
CA GLY A 139 -5.88 13.74 2.60
C GLY A 139 -7.12 13.85 3.48
N ALA A 140 -7.48 12.77 4.19
CA ALA A 140 -8.59 12.77 5.13
C ALA A 140 -8.36 13.70 6.33
N LYS A 141 -7.10 13.86 6.73
CA LYS A 141 -6.69 14.61 7.93
C LYS A 141 -6.33 16.06 7.60
N THR A 142 -5.90 16.32 6.37
CA THR A 142 -5.38 17.62 5.94
C THR A 142 -6.40 18.48 5.18
N GLY A 143 -7.59 17.96 4.90
CA GLY A 143 -8.57 18.65 4.06
C GLY A 143 -8.12 18.74 2.59
N TRP A 144 -7.17 17.90 2.18
CA TRP A 144 -6.65 17.87 0.82
C TRP A 144 -7.78 17.61 -0.18
N LYS A 145 -7.78 18.39 -1.26
CA LYS A 145 -8.71 18.25 -2.38
C LYS A 145 -7.97 17.61 -3.54
N GLU A 146 -8.66 16.74 -4.27
CA GLU A 146 -8.08 16.08 -5.43
C GLU A 146 -7.49 17.10 -6.41
N GLU A 147 -6.18 17.03 -6.59
CA GLU A 147 -5.48 17.80 -7.60
C GLU A 147 -5.73 17.17 -8.97
N LYS A 148 -6.02 17.99 -9.98
CA LYS A 148 -5.99 17.53 -11.38
C LYS A 148 -4.56 17.06 -11.67
N TRP A 149 -4.40 15.76 -11.92
CA TRP A 149 -3.12 15.19 -12.28
C TRP A 149 -2.81 15.40 -13.77
N ASP A 150 -1.53 15.51 -14.10
CA ASP A 150 -1.05 15.78 -15.45
C ASP A 150 -1.25 14.54 -16.34
N ALA A 151 -2.02 14.73 -17.41
CA ALA A 151 -2.36 13.69 -18.37
C ALA A 151 -1.14 13.09 -19.08
N ASN A 152 0.01 13.79 -19.11
CA ASN A 152 1.26 13.25 -19.64
C ASN A 152 1.73 12.02 -18.84
N TYR A 153 1.42 11.96 -17.55
CA TYR A 153 1.76 10.86 -16.66
C TYR A 153 0.71 9.75 -16.63
N LYS A 154 -0.37 9.84 -17.41
CA LYS A 154 -1.38 8.79 -17.50
C LYS A 154 -0.77 7.50 -18.05
N VAL A 155 -0.97 6.39 -17.35
CA VAL A 155 -0.51 5.07 -17.84
C VAL A 155 -1.20 4.71 -19.14
N LYS A 156 -0.37 4.39 -20.15
CA LYS A 156 -0.81 3.89 -21.46
C LYS A 156 -0.51 2.41 -21.65
N HIS A 157 0.40 1.85 -20.86
CA HIS A 157 0.86 0.47 -20.96
C HIS A 157 0.62 -0.27 -19.64
N TRP A 158 -0.27 -1.25 -19.66
CA TRP A 158 -0.58 -2.06 -18.48
C TRP A 158 0.09 -3.44 -18.56
N PRO A 159 0.81 -3.87 -17.52
CA PRO A 159 1.40 -5.20 -17.48
C PRO A 159 0.34 -6.29 -17.26
N ASN A 160 0.62 -7.49 -17.75
CA ASN A 160 -0.24 -8.67 -17.63
C ASN A 160 -0.66 -8.99 -16.18
N PHE A 161 0.25 -8.89 -15.21
CA PHE A 161 -0.04 -9.24 -13.81
C PHE A 161 -1.08 -8.37 -13.12
N MET A 162 -1.46 -7.23 -13.71
CA MET A 162 -2.55 -6.40 -13.18
C MET A 162 -3.93 -6.91 -13.59
N ASN A 163 -4.01 -7.98 -14.38
CA ASN A 163 -5.22 -8.68 -14.80
C ASN A 163 -6.33 -7.76 -15.31
N ARG A 164 -5.95 -6.78 -16.14
CA ARG A 164 -6.89 -5.86 -16.78
C ARG A 164 -7.17 -6.31 -18.20
N ALA A 165 -7.93 -7.39 -18.39
CA ALA A 165 -8.05 -8.10 -19.67
C ALA A 165 -8.22 -7.19 -20.91
N SER A 166 -9.04 -6.14 -20.84
CA SER A 166 -9.27 -5.17 -21.93
C SER A 166 -8.19 -4.10 -22.10
N GLN A 167 -7.25 -4.00 -21.17
CA GLN A 167 -6.22 -2.96 -21.10
C GLN A 167 -4.78 -3.51 -21.06
N ILE A 168 -4.58 -4.84 -20.92
CA ILE A 168 -3.25 -5.45 -20.95
C ILE A 168 -2.55 -5.04 -22.24
N SER A 169 -1.39 -4.40 -22.08
CA SER A 169 -0.62 -3.84 -23.19
C SER A 169 0.68 -4.61 -23.42
N TYR A 170 1.24 -5.24 -22.39
CA TYR A 170 2.47 -6.02 -22.52
C TYR A 170 2.58 -7.12 -21.45
N LYS A 171 3.44 -8.11 -21.72
CA LYS A 171 3.84 -9.14 -20.76
C LYS A 171 5.08 -8.65 -19.99
N SER A 172 4.97 -8.55 -18.67
CA SER A 172 6.08 -8.12 -17.82
C SER A 172 7.08 -9.25 -17.64
N ASN A 173 8.37 -8.97 -17.87
CA ASN A 173 9.47 -9.89 -17.62
C ASN A 173 10.10 -9.67 -16.22
N LYS A 174 9.52 -8.81 -15.39
CA LYS A 174 9.98 -8.53 -14.02
C LYS A 174 9.36 -9.53 -13.03
N ILE A 175 9.79 -9.46 -11.78
CA ILE A 175 9.42 -10.45 -10.74
C ILE A 175 7.91 -10.61 -10.59
N LEU A 176 7.14 -9.52 -10.60
CA LEU A 176 5.67 -9.59 -10.49
C LEU A 176 5.03 -10.28 -11.70
N GLY A 177 5.54 -10.01 -12.91
CA GLY A 177 5.10 -10.69 -14.13
C GLY A 177 5.38 -12.18 -14.11
N LYS A 178 6.60 -12.57 -13.69
CA LYS A 178 7.00 -13.98 -13.57
C LYS A 178 6.16 -14.73 -12.53
N LEU A 179 5.93 -14.13 -11.35
CA LEU A 179 5.11 -14.73 -10.31
C LEU A 179 3.65 -14.91 -10.77
N TYR A 180 3.12 -13.94 -11.50
CA TYR A 180 1.78 -14.03 -12.06
C TYR A 180 1.68 -15.12 -13.14
N ASP A 181 2.67 -15.24 -14.02
CA ASP A 181 2.71 -16.30 -15.03
C ASP A 181 2.75 -17.70 -14.37
N LEU A 182 3.59 -17.86 -13.33
CA LEU A 182 3.65 -19.11 -12.56
C LEU A 182 2.31 -19.43 -11.90
N TYR A 183 1.65 -18.43 -11.31
CA TYR A 183 0.32 -18.60 -10.74
C TYR A 183 -0.70 -19.04 -11.80
N GLU A 184 -0.72 -18.41 -12.97
CA GLU A 184 -1.61 -18.76 -14.08
C GLU A 184 -1.36 -20.18 -14.61
N GLU A 185 -0.10 -20.62 -14.67
CA GLU A 185 0.28 -21.99 -15.04
C GLU A 185 -0.21 -23.00 -13.99
N MET A 186 0.01 -22.72 -12.70
CA MET A 186 -0.48 -23.55 -11.60
C MET A 186 -2.01 -23.64 -11.60
N GLU A 187 -2.70 -22.51 -11.76
CA GLU A 187 -4.17 -22.48 -11.77
C GLU A 187 -4.74 -23.31 -12.94
N LYS A 188 -4.13 -23.23 -14.12
CA LYS A 188 -4.52 -24.05 -15.29
C LYS A 188 -4.26 -25.53 -15.04
N SER A 189 -3.12 -25.89 -14.45
CA SER A 189 -2.81 -27.28 -14.10
C SER A 189 -3.79 -27.84 -13.07
N VAL A 190 -4.12 -27.07 -12.04
CA VAL A 190 -5.09 -27.49 -11.00
C VAL A 190 -6.47 -27.69 -11.64
N LYS A 191 -6.98 -26.72 -12.41
CA LYS A 191 -8.27 -26.84 -13.10
C LYS A 191 -8.30 -27.99 -14.12
N GLY A 192 -7.18 -28.33 -14.74
CA GLY A 192 -7.04 -29.51 -15.59
C GLY A 192 -7.12 -30.84 -14.83
N ASN A 193 -6.59 -30.90 -13.60
CA ASN A 193 -6.58 -32.10 -12.77
C ASN A 193 -7.95 -32.43 -12.13
N TRP A 194 -8.79 -31.42 -11.85
CA TRP A 194 -10.18 -31.66 -11.37
C TRP A 194 -11.05 -32.44 -12.37
N LEU A 195 -10.69 -32.46 -13.66
CA LEU A 195 -11.40 -33.24 -14.68
C LEU A 195 -10.86 -34.68 -14.82
N THR A 196 -9.77 -35.04 -14.13
CA THR A 196 -9.11 -36.35 -14.29
C THR A 196 -8.86 -37.11 -12.98
N GLU A 197 -8.98 -36.48 -11.81
CA GLU A 197 -8.92 -37.20 -10.53
C GLU A 197 -10.30 -37.74 -10.13
N THR A 198 -10.45 -39.07 -10.21
CA THR A 198 -11.44 -39.80 -9.42
C THR A 198 -11.30 -39.40 -7.96
N LYS A 199 -12.38 -38.84 -7.38
CA LYS A 199 -12.48 -38.45 -5.96
C LYS A 199 -11.81 -39.49 -5.06
N HIS A 200 -10.66 -39.15 -4.47
CA HIS A 200 -10.17 -39.85 -3.31
C HIS A 200 -11.01 -39.35 -2.13
N VAL A 201 -12.04 -40.13 -1.76
CA VAL A 201 -12.84 -39.88 -0.56
C VAL A 201 -12.04 -40.45 0.61
N ASP A 202 -11.77 -39.62 1.61
CA ASP A 202 -11.20 -40.07 2.88
C ASP A 202 -12.11 -41.16 3.48
N PRO A 203 -11.60 -42.39 3.73
CA PRO A 203 -12.40 -43.48 4.28
C PRO A 203 -13.13 -43.10 5.57
N ASP A 204 -12.54 -42.21 6.38
CA ASP A 204 -13.09 -41.76 7.66
C ASP A 204 -14.24 -40.75 7.51
N LEU A 205 -14.45 -40.21 6.30
CA LEU A 205 -15.56 -39.32 5.96
C LEU A 205 -16.66 -40.00 5.13
N SER A 206 -16.57 -41.32 4.91
CA SER A 206 -17.66 -42.09 4.33
C SER A 206 -18.77 -42.29 5.36
N LEU A 207 -19.87 -41.55 5.20
CA LEU A 207 -21.10 -41.80 5.95
C LEU A 207 -21.68 -43.13 5.46
N ASN A 208 -21.41 -44.21 6.19
CA ASN A 208 -22.15 -45.45 6.07
C ASN A 208 -23.58 -45.17 6.55
N LEU A 209 -24.45 -44.78 5.62
CA LEU A 209 -25.89 -44.87 5.83
C LEU A 209 -26.23 -46.36 5.84
N THR A 210 -26.17 -46.98 7.00
CA THR A 210 -26.86 -48.24 7.24
C THR A 210 -28.35 -47.94 7.16
N GLU A 211 -28.98 -48.39 6.08
CA GLU A 211 -30.42 -48.58 6.06
C GLU A 211 -30.74 -49.62 7.15
N GLU A 212 -31.28 -49.16 8.27
CA GLU A 212 -32.05 -50.01 9.19
C GLU A 212 -33.54 -49.85 8.86
N ASP A 213 -34.22 -50.98 8.88
CA ASP A 213 -35.56 -51.30 8.35
C ASP A 213 -36.73 -50.41 8.80
#